data_AF-A0A0F9RAH8-F1
#
_entry.id   AF-A0A0F9RAH8-F1
#
_cell.length_a   1.000
_cell.length_b   1.000
_cell.length_c   1.000
_cell.angle_alpha   90.00
_cell.angle_beta   90.00
_cell.angle_gamma   90.00
#
_symmetry.space_group_name_H-M   'P 1'
#
loop_
_entity.id
_entity.type
_entity.pdbx_description
1 polymer ?
#
loop_
_entity_poly.entity_id
_entity_poly.type
_entity_poly.pdbx_seq_one_letter_code
_entity_poly.pdbx_strand_id
1 'polypeptide(L)'
;LIPMALVLVAAAIIVLYAYERVAQDVVKQRDTELARISAARLSESLSRYSEVLRSAAAQEDIQSLEPNRLRSGLEKAQIRLYGKLFVFDRGVVIYNSEGVALWSQPFTAERQGRDFPITSKFDEMRKTLRPAFSDIFKDAVTGEDVILVGVPILKSDGEFKGVLAGMITLRYSFLGGMCAKLLELKAGHSGYAYLVDGNGRVIYHRHSSQVGTSLTSALPVMQATRGETGAVLAQDSVGESVISAFAPVPGTDDLVDVNYSVKEQPTGSLSASVGFSQNSGVILGANISENNFFGTGKRVSLGVNVSGAVKSANVSYMDPYYTVDGVSRGYSVFARKTDFAQQYVTSYLLDEYGGRLTFGYPTDNITRLNFGLGYTLSRVKDGAFSSREVTDFINTEGDSFSNYFLFGSWRRSTLNRGVLPSDGYSHSVSLDVSVPGSDLTFYKLSHKTDFYFPLTENNRWVLRTRTDIGYGDGYGSRSLMPFYEHFYAGGYGSVRGYQANSLGRRATNAPNDFSAPDPFGGNLLTEGSLELIFPTPFAGDTRSMRTAFFLDAGQVFDTDRGFRPELRAVRLSAGIGFQWITAVGPLAFSLAKPLNDKPGDNTQIFQFSLGQTF
;
A
#
# COMPACT_ATOMS: atom_id res chain seq x y z
N LEU A 1 -26.34 -27.40 -14.54
CA LEU A 1 -26.37 -26.38 -13.45
C LEU A 1 -25.81 -26.93 -12.13
N ILE A 2 -26.26 -28.09 -11.64
CA ILE A 2 -25.78 -28.72 -10.39
C ILE A 2 -24.25 -29.05 -10.36
N PRO A 3 -23.60 -29.52 -11.45
CA PRO A 3 -22.18 -29.86 -11.41
C PRO A 3 -21.28 -28.62 -11.18
N MET A 4 -21.70 -27.49 -11.72
CA MET A 4 -20.95 -26.23 -11.66
C MET A 4 -21.04 -25.58 -10.27
N ALA A 5 -22.18 -25.71 -9.60
CA ALA A 5 -22.34 -25.24 -8.21
C ALA A 5 -21.44 -26.01 -7.23
N LEU A 6 -21.33 -27.34 -7.40
CA LEU A 6 -20.44 -28.18 -6.60
C LEU A 6 -18.96 -27.84 -6.84
N VAL A 7 -18.58 -27.58 -8.09
CA VAL A 7 -17.21 -27.14 -8.44
C VAL A 7 -16.90 -25.77 -7.82
N LEU A 8 -17.84 -24.83 -7.81
CA LEU A 8 -17.66 -23.51 -7.20
C LEU A 8 -17.57 -23.57 -5.67
N VAL A 9 -18.35 -24.44 -5.01
CA VAL A 9 -18.25 -24.66 -3.56
C VAL A 9 -16.92 -25.32 -3.21
N ALA A 10 -16.49 -26.33 -3.97
CA ALA A 10 -15.18 -26.96 -3.77
C ALA A 10 -14.05 -25.97 -3.99
N ALA A 11 -14.12 -25.13 -5.04
CA ALA A 11 -13.16 -24.07 -5.29
C ALA A 11 -13.16 -23.05 -4.15
N ALA A 12 -14.32 -22.63 -3.64
CA ALA A 12 -14.41 -21.71 -2.51
C ALA A 12 -13.79 -22.28 -1.23
N ILE A 13 -14.00 -23.57 -0.94
CA ILE A 13 -13.39 -24.25 0.21
C ILE A 13 -11.86 -24.35 0.04
N ILE A 14 -11.38 -24.70 -1.15
CA ILE A 14 -9.95 -24.77 -1.46
C ILE A 14 -9.31 -23.38 -1.34
N VAL A 15 -9.97 -22.33 -1.85
CA VAL A 15 -9.51 -20.95 -1.73
C VAL A 15 -9.49 -20.50 -0.28
N LEU A 16 -10.51 -20.83 0.51
CA LEU A 16 -10.58 -20.50 1.94
C LEU A 16 -9.45 -21.21 2.72
N TYR A 17 -9.24 -22.49 2.47
CA TYR A 17 -8.17 -23.28 3.10
C TYR A 17 -6.78 -22.78 2.70
N ALA A 18 -6.58 -22.46 1.41
CA ALA A 18 -5.34 -21.88 0.92
C ALA A 18 -5.11 -20.49 1.53
N TYR A 19 -6.17 -19.67 1.64
CA TYR A 19 -6.10 -18.35 2.28
C TYR A 19 -5.74 -18.46 3.75
N GLU A 20 -6.34 -19.36 4.53
CA GLU A 20 -6.00 -19.57 5.93
C GLU A 20 -4.53 -20.00 6.11
N ARG A 21 -4.05 -20.95 5.31
CA ARG A 21 -2.64 -21.37 5.35
C ARG A 21 -1.69 -20.24 4.99
N VAL A 22 -1.97 -19.55 3.88
CA VAL A 22 -1.11 -18.43 3.41
C VAL A 22 -1.14 -17.29 4.42
N ALA A 23 -2.30 -16.95 4.98
CA ALA A 23 -2.41 -15.91 6.01
C ALA A 23 -1.62 -16.29 7.27
N GLN A 24 -1.70 -17.53 7.75
CA GLN A 24 -0.92 -18.01 8.89
C GLN A 24 0.59 -17.95 8.62
N ASP A 25 1.03 -18.41 7.44
CA ASP A 25 2.45 -18.37 7.06
C ASP A 25 2.97 -16.94 6.88
N VAL A 26 2.16 -16.04 6.31
CA VAL A 26 2.51 -14.62 6.15
C VAL A 26 2.58 -13.92 7.50
N VAL A 27 1.63 -14.16 8.41
CA VAL A 27 1.67 -13.60 9.77
C VAL A 27 2.89 -14.09 10.52
N LYS A 28 3.16 -15.40 10.49
CA LYS A 28 4.33 -16.01 11.14
C LYS A 28 5.65 -15.45 10.62
N GLN A 29 5.78 -15.27 9.30
CA GLN A 29 6.96 -14.67 8.70
C GLN A 29 7.11 -13.20 9.04
N ARG A 30 6.04 -12.42 8.92
CA ARG A 30 6.04 -10.99 9.28
C ARG A 30 6.45 -10.79 10.73
N ASP A 31 5.88 -11.57 11.64
CA ASP A 31 6.17 -11.46 13.07
C ASP A 31 7.60 -11.92 13.39
N THR A 32 8.16 -12.88 12.63
CA THR A 32 9.58 -13.29 12.71
C THR A 32 10.51 -12.15 12.31
N GLU A 33 10.25 -11.47 11.19
CA GLU A 33 11.08 -10.36 10.73
C GLU A 33 10.93 -9.12 11.63
N LEU A 34 9.72 -8.80 12.09
CA LEU A 34 9.50 -7.73 13.07
C LEU A 34 10.28 -7.99 14.37
N ALA A 35 10.28 -9.24 14.86
CA ALA A 35 11.05 -9.63 16.03
C ALA A 35 12.57 -9.47 15.78
N ARG A 36 13.07 -9.91 14.62
CA ARG A 36 14.49 -9.77 14.23
C ARG A 36 14.93 -8.30 14.16
N ILE A 37 14.15 -7.45 13.48
CA ILE A 37 14.40 -6.01 13.38
C ILE A 37 14.38 -5.37 14.78
N SER A 38 13.44 -5.77 15.63
CA SER A 38 13.36 -5.27 17.01
C SER A 38 14.60 -5.64 17.83
N ALA A 39 15.09 -6.88 17.72
CA ALA A 39 16.32 -7.32 18.39
C ALA A 39 17.56 -6.58 17.88
N ALA A 40 17.67 -6.36 16.56
CA ALA A 40 18.76 -5.59 15.96
C ALA A 40 18.76 -4.12 16.42
N ARG A 41 17.59 -3.47 16.40
CA ARG A 41 17.44 -2.07 16.86
C ARG A 41 17.73 -1.92 18.36
N LEU A 42 17.39 -2.92 19.15
CA LEU A 42 17.73 -2.96 20.57
C LEU A 42 19.25 -3.06 20.76
N SER A 43 19.91 -3.97 20.03
CA SER A 43 21.36 -4.11 20.05
C SER A 43 22.07 -2.80 19.65
N GLU A 44 21.60 -2.12 18.59
CA GLU A 44 22.07 -0.79 18.18
C GLU A 44 21.83 0.27 19.25
N SER A 45 20.70 0.20 19.98
CA SER A 45 20.45 1.14 21.07
C SER A 45 21.41 0.95 22.24
N LEU A 46 21.91 -0.28 22.45
CA LEU A 46 22.90 -0.59 23.47
C LEU A 46 24.32 -0.14 23.06
N SER A 47 24.68 -0.20 21.77
CA SER A 47 26.00 0.27 21.31
C SER A 47 26.24 1.76 21.59
N ARG A 48 25.19 2.59 21.56
CA ARG A 48 25.26 4.04 21.86
C ARG A 48 25.85 4.36 23.24
N TYR A 49 25.76 3.45 24.22
CA TYR A 49 26.42 3.66 25.52
C TYR A 49 27.94 3.70 25.40
N SER A 50 28.50 2.82 24.59
CA SER A 50 29.94 2.83 24.31
C SER A 50 30.35 4.06 23.50
N GLU A 51 29.49 4.58 22.63
CA GLU A 51 29.76 5.80 21.85
C GLU A 51 29.84 7.06 22.72
N VAL A 52 28.95 7.17 23.72
CA VAL A 52 28.99 8.25 24.72
C VAL A 52 30.30 8.22 25.49
N LEU A 53 30.74 7.05 25.94
CA LEU A 53 32.02 6.90 26.64
C LEU A 53 33.20 7.14 25.70
N ARG A 54 33.17 6.66 24.46
CA ARG A 54 34.23 6.90 23.46
C ARG A 54 34.41 8.40 23.20
N SER A 55 33.30 9.12 23.07
CA SER A 55 33.32 10.58 22.91
C SER A 55 33.90 11.30 24.12
N ALA A 56 33.67 10.79 25.34
CA ALA A 56 34.29 11.30 26.56
C ALA A 56 35.79 10.93 26.62
N ALA A 57 36.16 9.70 26.30
CA ALA A 57 37.54 9.22 26.28
C ALA A 57 38.43 9.95 25.25
N ALA A 58 37.83 10.51 24.20
CA ALA A 58 38.50 11.35 23.20
C ALA A 58 38.79 12.79 23.68
N GLN A 59 38.41 13.16 24.90
CA GLN A 59 38.70 14.48 25.45
C GLN A 59 40.18 14.56 25.89
N GLU A 60 40.87 15.63 25.50
CA GLU A 60 42.32 15.78 25.65
C GLU A 60 42.82 15.65 27.11
N ASP A 61 42.10 16.22 28.08
CA ASP A 61 42.46 16.11 29.50
C ASP A 61 42.30 14.67 30.01
N ILE A 62 41.32 13.91 29.51
CA ILE A 62 41.15 12.47 29.82
C ILE A 62 42.25 11.64 29.15
N GLN A 63 42.58 11.90 27.89
CA GLN A 63 43.69 11.22 27.20
C GLN A 63 45.04 11.48 27.86
N SER A 64 45.22 12.61 28.56
CA SER A 64 46.46 12.91 29.29
C SER A 64 46.73 11.93 30.43
N LEU A 65 45.69 11.37 31.06
CA LEU A 65 45.76 10.61 32.32
C LEU A 65 46.51 11.32 33.47
N GLU A 66 46.68 12.65 33.40
CA GLU A 66 47.30 13.42 34.47
C GLU A 66 46.28 13.64 35.60
N PRO A 67 46.55 13.21 36.85
CA PRO A 67 45.58 13.27 37.94
C PRO A 67 44.92 14.64 38.14
N ASN A 68 45.68 15.72 37.96
CA ASN A 68 45.21 17.10 38.13
C ASN A 68 44.26 17.56 37.01
N ARG A 69 44.25 16.88 35.86
CA ARG A 69 43.43 17.24 34.68
C ARG A 69 42.17 16.39 34.54
N LEU A 70 42.16 15.17 35.07
CA LEU A 70 41.06 14.20 34.92
C LEU A 70 39.69 14.75 35.36
N ARG A 71 39.63 15.47 36.48
CA ARG A 71 38.40 16.10 36.97
C ARG A 71 37.83 17.07 35.93
N SER A 72 38.65 18.02 35.49
CA SER A 72 38.24 19.02 34.50
C SER A 72 37.89 18.39 33.15
N GLY A 73 38.55 17.28 32.78
CA GLY A 73 38.26 16.52 31.57
C GLY A 73 36.88 15.89 31.58
N LEU A 74 36.50 15.23 32.69
CA LEU A 74 35.16 14.66 32.86
C LEU A 74 34.08 15.74 32.94
N GLU A 75 34.33 16.86 33.62
CA GLU A 75 33.39 18.00 33.65
C GLU A 75 33.17 18.58 32.24
N LYS A 76 34.24 18.77 31.45
CA LYS A 76 34.14 19.19 30.04
C LYS A 76 33.40 18.16 29.18
N ALA A 77 33.68 16.87 29.36
CA ALA A 77 32.99 15.80 28.66
C ALA A 77 31.49 15.78 28.98
N GLN A 78 31.12 15.97 30.25
CA GLN A 78 29.72 16.08 30.70
C GLN A 78 28.98 17.21 29.97
N ILE A 79 29.60 18.39 29.87
CA ILE A 79 29.01 19.56 29.21
C ILE A 79 28.90 19.31 27.70
N ARG A 80 29.98 18.85 27.05
CA ARG A 80 30.00 18.57 25.60
C ARG A 80 28.96 17.52 25.19
N LEU A 81 28.73 16.54 26.06
CA LEU A 81 27.78 15.47 25.82
C LEU A 81 26.37 15.81 26.31
N TYR A 82 26.09 17.07 26.66
CA TYR A 82 24.77 17.53 27.15
C TYR A 82 24.21 16.65 28.28
N GLY A 83 25.09 16.23 29.20
CA GLY A 83 24.71 15.39 30.33
C GLY A 83 24.50 13.90 30.02
N LYS A 84 24.76 13.41 28.80
CA LYS A 84 24.53 11.99 28.44
C LYS A 84 25.26 10.97 29.32
N LEU A 85 26.34 11.35 30.01
CA LEU A 85 27.05 10.47 30.95
C LEU A 85 26.22 10.14 32.20
N PHE A 86 25.12 10.86 32.49
CA PHE A 86 24.20 10.52 33.58
C PHE A 86 23.51 9.16 33.40
N VAL A 87 23.59 8.56 32.21
CA VAL A 87 23.07 7.20 31.99
C VAL A 87 23.86 6.11 32.72
N PHE A 88 25.10 6.42 33.13
CA PHE A 88 25.91 5.60 34.01
C PHE A 88 25.63 6.00 35.46
N ASP A 89 24.57 5.45 36.04
CA ASP A 89 24.03 5.86 37.33
C ASP A 89 24.89 5.47 38.55
N ARG A 90 25.89 4.60 38.35
CA ARG A 90 26.98 4.32 39.30
C ARG A 90 28.28 5.06 38.96
N GLY A 91 28.18 6.02 38.05
CA GLY A 91 29.26 6.89 37.64
C GLY A 91 30.17 6.31 36.57
N VAL A 92 31.17 7.11 36.22
CA VAL A 92 32.25 6.77 35.30
C VAL A 92 33.59 6.74 36.02
N VAL A 93 34.51 5.89 35.57
CA VAL A 93 35.79 5.60 36.21
C VAL A 93 36.88 5.55 35.15
N ILE A 94 38.00 6.21 35.41
CA ILE A 94 39.19 6.23 34.54
C ILE A 94 40.23 5.32 35.16
N TYR A 95 40.68 4.32 34.40
CA TYR A 95 41.73 3.39 34.77
C TYR A 95 42.97 3.63 33.92
N ASN A 96 44.16 3.48 34.51
CA ASN A 96 45.44 3.54 33.79
C ASN A 96 45.69 2.26 32.96
N SER A 97 46.86 2.18 32.32
CA SER A 97 47.29 1.03 31.50
C SER A 97 47.47 -0.28 32.28
N GLU A 98 47.63 -0.19 33.60
CA GLU A 98 47.74 -1.33 34.52
C GLU A 98 46.39 -1.76 35.09
N GLY A 99 45.31 -1.03 34.77
CA GLY A 99 43.98 -1.29 35.28
C GLY A 99 43.71 -0.68 36.65
N VAL A 100 44.53 0.25 37.13
CA VAL A 100 44.35 0.94 38.42
C VAL A 100 43.49 2.19 38.24
N ALA A 101 42.45 2.35 39.06
CA ALA A 101 41.53 3.48 39.03
C ALA A 101 42.23 4.78 39.44
N LEU A 102 42.32 5.73 38.51
CA LEU A 102 42.91 7.06 38.73
C LEU A 102 41.89 8.06 39.27
N TRP A 103 40.66 8.02 38.74
CA TRP A 103 39.60 8.96 39.08
C TRP A 103 38.21 8.38 38.81
N SER A 104 37.19 8.88 39.51
CA SER A 104 35.79 8.56 39.25
C SER A 104 34.88 9.79 39.34
N GLN A 105 33.74 9.74 38.65
CA GLN A 105 32.67 10.73 38.76
C GLN A 105 31.34 10.00 38.99
N PRO A 106 30.66 10.15 40.14
CA PRO A 106 31.08 10.97 41.28
C PRO A 106 32.38 10.47 41.92
N PHE A 107 33.13 11.39 42.53
CA PHE A 107 34.38 11.05 43.21
C PHE A 107 34.10 10.17 44.43
N THR A 108 34.85 9.08 44.58
CA THR A 108 34.78 8.20 45.76
C THR A 108 36.19 7.77 46.14
N ALA A 109 36.64 8.16 47.34
CA ALA A 109 37.99 7.82 47.82
C ALA A 109 38.22 6.30 47.88
N GLU A 110 37.17 5.54 48.15
CA GLU A 110 37.17 4.07 48.20
C GLU A 110 37.43 3.41 46.84
N ARG A 111 37.20 4.14 45.74
CA ARG A 111 37.38 3.64 44.37
C ARG A 111 38.76 3.96 43.80
N GLN A 112 39.39 5.04 44.26
CA GLN A 112 40.71 5.44 43.80
C GLN A 112 41.77 4.41 44.23
N GLY A 113 42.65 4.02 43.30
CA GLY A 113 43.70 3.03 43.54
C GLY A 113 43.24 1.57 43.54
N ARG A 114 41.96 1.28 43.26
CA ARG A 114 41.49 -0.10 43.08
C ARG A 114 41.76 -0.61 41.66
N ASP A 115 41.97 -1.91 41.56
CA ASP A 115 42.09 -2.60 40.28
C ASP A 115 40.77 -2.66 39.51
N PHE A 116 40.88 -2.81 38.20
CA PHE A 116 39.76 -2.96 37.29
C PHE A 116 38.96 -4.23 37.69
N PRO A 117 37.63 -4.13 37.91
CA PRO A 117 36.87 -5.21 38.55
C PRO A 117 36.88 -6.54 37.79
N ILE A 118 37.06 -6.51 36.47
CA ILE A 118 36.99 -7.68 35.59
C ILE A 118 38.21 -7.69 34.66
N THR A 119 39.30 -8.32 35.13
CA THR A 119 40.59 -8.36 34.44
C THR A 119 40.49 -8.90 33.01
N SER A 120 39.65 -9.92 32.78
CA SER A 120 39.42 -10.50 31.44
C SER A 120 38.89 -9.48 30.44
N LYS A 121 37.99 -8.59 30.86
CA LYS A 121 37.43 -7.52 30.02
C LYS A 121 38.39 -6.37 29.82
N PHE A 122 39.20 -6.05 30.83
CA PHE A 122 40.30 -5.10 30.66
C PHE A 122 41.30 -5.59 29.61
N ASP A 123 41.70 -6.86 29.69
CA ASP A 123 42.60 -7.49 28.73
C ASP A 123 42.01 -7.57 27.33
N GLU A 124 40.71 -7.84 27.20
CA GLU A 124 39.98 -7.81 25.94
C GLU A 124 40.08 -6.41 25.30
N MET A 125 39.76 -5.35 26.05
CA MET A 125 39.83 -3.98 25.54
C MET A 125 41.27 -3.55 25.19
N ARG A 126 42.25 -3.96 26.01
CA ARG A 126 43.67 -3.71 25.77
C ARG A 126 44.17 -4.38 24.48
N LYS A 127 43.74 -5.61 24.20
CA LYS A 127 44.17 -6.38 23.01
C LYS A 127 43.42 -5.97 21.75
N THR A 128 42.10 -5.76 21.85
CA THR A 128 41.25 -5.51 20.69
C THR A 128 41.15 -4.03 20.34
N LEU A 129 41.48 -3.14 21.28
CA LEU A 129 41.22 -1.69 21.19
C LEU A 129 39.75 -1.37 20.90
N ARG A 130 38.84 -2.27 21.29
CA ARG A 130 37.40 -2.12 21.15
C ARG A 130 36.73 -1.97 22.51
N PRO A 131 35.58 -1.28 22.59
CA PRO A 131 34.75 -1.29 23.79
C PRO A 131 34.30 -2.69 24.17
N ALA A 132 34.09 -2.90 25.45
CA ALA A 132 33.56 -4.14 25.98
C ALA A 132 32.45 -3.88 26.99
N PHE A 133 31.45 -4.75 26.97
CA PHE A 133 30.46 -4.88 28.03
C PHE A 133 30.90 -5.98 28.98
N SER A 134 30.73 -5.74 30.26
CA SER A 134 31.05 -6.72 31.29
C SER A 134 29.89 -7.67 31.57
N ASP A 135 30.22 -8.83 32.12
CA ASP A 135 29.23 -9.65 32.84
C ASP A 135 28.82 -8.94 34.14
N ILE A 136 27.75 -9.42 34.78
CA ILE A 136 27.28 -8.87 36.07
C ILE A 136 28.32 -9.13 37.15
N PHE A 137 28.68 -8.09 37.90
CA PHE A 137 29.54 -8.22 39.07
C PHE A 137 29.04 -7.34 40.23
N LYS A 138 29.53 -7.60 41.43
CA LYS A 138 29.27 -6.78 42.61
C LYS A 138 30.23 -5.60 42.65
N ASP A 139 29.69 -4.39 42.60
CA ASP A 139 30.48 -3.18 42.80
C ASP A 139 31.10 -3.19 44.19
N ALA A 140 32.42 -3.12 44.27
CA ALA A 140 33.16 -3.24 45.52
C ALA A 140 33.01 -2.00 46.44
N VAL A 141 32.39 -0.93 45.92
CA VAL A 141 32.05 0.29 46.67
C VAL A 141 30.62 0.21 47.20
N THR A 142 29.63 -0.05 46.35
CA THR A 142 28.21 0.00 46.73
C THR A 142 27.60 -1.34 47.14
N GLY A 143 28.24 -2.46 46.80
CA GLY A 143 27.70 -3.82 47.01
C GLY A 143 26.56 -4.23 46.07
N GLU A 144 26.15 -3.33 45.17
CA GLU A 144 25.11 -3.56 44.19
C GLU A 144 25.61 -4.40 43.01
N ASP A 145 24.68 -5.11 42.37
CA ASP A 145 24.96 -5.81 41.12
C ASP A 145 24.91 -4.80 39.96
N VAL A 146 26.03 -4.68 39.24
CA VAL A 146 26.24 -3.69 38.18
C VAL A 146 26.80 -4.34 36.91
N ILE A 147 26.59 -3.66 35.79
CA ILE A 147 27.34 -3.88 34.54
C ILE A 147 28.26 -2.70 34.30
N LEU A 148 29.42 -2.98 33.73
CA LEU A 148 30.37 -1.99 33.26
C LEU A 148 30.39 -1.97 31.73
N VAL A 149 30.33 -0.76 31.16
CA VAL A 149 30.65 -0.50 29.76
C VAL A 149 32.01 0.17 29.73
N GLY A 150 33.01 -0.45 29.12
CA GLY A 150 34.37 0.07 29.04
C GLY A 150 34.73 0.48 27.63
N VAL A 151 35.47 1.58 27.49
CA VAL A 151 36.09 2.00 26.23
C VAL A 151 37.59 2.24 26.43
N PRO A 152 38.45 1.84 25.47
CA PRO A 152 39.87 2.12 25.55
C PRO A 152 40.13 3.63 25.38
N ILE A 153 41.03 4.16 26.21
CA ILE A 153 41.62 5.49 26.07
C ILE A 153 42.89 5.31 25.26
N LEU A 154 42.95 5.93 24.08
CA LEU A 154 44.07 5.83 23.16
C LEU A 154 44.86 7.14 23.13
N LYS A 155 46.17 7.03 22.90
CA LYS A 155 47.03 8.18 22.53
C LYS A 155 46.73 8.63 21.09
N SER A 156 47.29 9.79 20.72
CA SER A 156 47.22 10.33 19.35
C SER A 156 47.82 9.42 18.28
N ASP A 157 48.74 8.53 18.66
CA ASP A 157 49.35 7.50 17.80
C ASP A 157 48.58 6.16 17.78
N GLY A 158 47.47 6.06 18.53
CA GLY A 158 46.64 4.86 18.63
C GLY A 158 47.06 3.87 19.72
N GLU A 159 48.11 4.16 20.51
CA GLU A 159 48.55 3.28 21.59
C GLU A 159 47.55 3.26 22.76
N PHE A 160 47.29 2.07 23.33
CA PHE A 160 46.45 1.89 24.50
C PHE A 160 47.06 2.53 25.75
N LYS A 161 46.32 3.44 26.39
CA LYS A 161 46.78 4.19 27.57
C LYS A 161 46.00 3.85 28.84
N GLY A 162 44.77 3.36 28.71
CA GLY A 162 43.89 3.07 29.83
C GLY A 162 42.47 2.80 29.39
N VAL A 163 41.53 2.81 30.32
CA VAL A 163 40.09 2.56 30.05
C VAL A 163 39.24 3.61 30.73
N LEU A 164 38.27 4.17 30.01
CA LEU A 164 37.16 4.90 30.60
C LEU A 164 35.98 3.94 30.69
N ALA A 165 35.44 3.76 31.89
CA ALA A 165 34.38 2.80 32.15
C ALA A 165 33.18 3.46 32.81
N GLY A 166 31.97 3.26 32.27
CA GLY A 166 30.72 3.65 32.90
C GLY A 166 30.04 2.46 33.58
N MET A 167 29.47 2.67 34.76
CA MET A 167 28.79 1.63 35.53
C MET A 167 27.28 1.88 35.60
N ILE A 168 26.49 0.81 35.45
CA ILE A 168 25.03 0.82 35.42
C ILE A 168 24.49 -0.22 36.42
N THR A 169 23.60 0.19 37.34
CA THR A 169 22.94 -0.73 38.28
C THR A 169 21.83 -1.56 37.62
N LEU A 170 21.58 -2.74 38.17
CA LEU A 170 20.47 -3.61 37.74
C LEU A 170 19.17 -3.36 38.52
N ARG A 171 19.21 -2.62 39.63
CA ARG A 171 18.02 -2.29 40.42
C ARG A 171 17.23 -1.15 39.79
N TYR A 172 15.90 -1.21 39.98
CA TYR A 172 14.92 -0.27 39.42
C TYR A 172 15.21 1.18 39.84
N SER A 173 16.07 1.88 39.11
CA SER A 173 16.26 3.31 39.26
C SER A 173 15.25 4.02 38.35
N PHE A 174 14.47 4.92 38.94
CA PHE A 174 13.45 5.79 38.32
C PHE A 174 13.98 6.68 37.17
N LEU A 175 15.27 6.54 36.80
CA LEU A 175 15.99 7.25 35.74
C LEU A 175 16.79 6.31 34.79
N GLY A 176 16.61 4.99 34.85
CA GLY A 176 17.44 4.00 34.14
C GLY A 176 17.26 3.97 32.61
N GLY A 177 18.04 4.75 31.88
CA GLY A 177 17.96 4.91 30.41
C GLY A 177 18.14 3.63 29.57
N MET A 178 18.84 2.60 30.08
CA MET A 178 19.05 1.33 29.37
C MET A 178 17.87 0.35 29.52
N CYS A 179 17.40 0.15 30.75
CA CYS A 179 16.31 -0.77 31.05
C CYS A 179 14.92 -0.18 30.76
N ALA A 180 14.75 1.14 30.80
CA ALA A 180 13.47 1.78 30.48
C ALA A 180 13.04 1.60 29.01
N LYS A 181 13.97 1.73 28.05
CA LYS A 181 13.68 1.47 26.63
C LYS A 181 13.34 -0.01 26.35
N LEU A 182 13.87 -0.92 27.15
CA LEU A 182 13.52 -2.34 27.10
C LEU A 182 12.09 -2.61 27.63
N LEU A 183 11.56 -1.77 28.53
CA LEU A 183 10.16 -1.85 29.00
C LEU A 183 9.16 -1.41 27.91
N GLU A 184 9.58 -0.55 26.98
CA GLU A 184 8.75 -0.05 25.86
C GLU A 184 8.73 -1.00 24.64
N LEU A 185 9.67 -1.94 24.55
CA LEU A 185 9.78 -2.89 23.45
C LEU A 185 8.72 -3.99 23.56
N LYS A 186 7.60 -3.78 22.88
CA LYS A 186 6.52 -4.74 22.75
C LYS A 186 6.44 -5.28 21.31
N ALA A 187 6.94 -6.49 21.10
CA ALA A 187 6.71 -7.21 19.85
C ALA A 187 5.32 -7.87 19.89
N GLY A 188 4.34 -7.31 19.18
CA GLY A 188 2.97 -7.82 19.17
C GLY A 188 2.17 -7.56 20.47
N HIS A 189 1.11 -8.33 20.71
CA HIS A 189 0.19 -8.08 21.83
C HIS A 189 0.67 -8.66 23.17
N SER A 190 1.53 -9.67 23.16
CA SER A 190 2.02 -10.41 24.33
C SER A 190 3.55 -10.52 24.43
N GLY A 191 4.31 -10.09 23.42
CA GLY A 191 5.77 -10.23 23.42
C GLY A 191 6.49 -9.35 24.44
N TYR A 192 7.70 -9.76 24.80
CA TYR A 192 8.58 -9.10 25.76
C TYR A 192 10.05 -9.26 25.36
N ALA A 193 10.92 -8.38 25.87
CA ALA A 193 12.37 -8.44 25.68
C ALA A 193 13.10 -8.75 27.00
N TYR A 194 14.25 -9.41 26.90
CA TYR A 194 15.16 -9.69 28.00
C TYR A 194 16.62 -9.60 27.53
N LEU A 195 17.54 -9.39 28.47
CA LEU A 195 18.99 -9.40 28.20
C LEU A 195 19.68 -10.49 28.99
N VAL A 196 20.72 -11.07 28.40
CA VAL A 196 21.59 -12.08 29.02
C VAL A 196 23.05 -11.66 28.94
N ASP A 197 23.87 -12.14 29.87
CA ASP A 197 25.32 -11.94 29.87
C ASP A 197 26.04 -12.95 28.96
N GLY A 198 27.38 -12.86 28.88
CA GLY A 198 28.18 -13.76 28.04
C GLY A 198 28.05 -15.23 28.43
N ASN A 199 27.56 -15.51 29.64
CA ASN A 199 27.34 -16.85 30.18
C ASN A 199 25.86 -17.26 30.12
N GLY A 200 25.00 -16.52 29.43
CA GLY A 200 23.58 -16.83 29.29
C GLY A 200 22.73 -16.58 30.54
N ARG A 201 23.24 -15.83 31.52
CA ARG A 201 22.50 -15.44 32.72
C ARG A 201 21.66 -14.20 32.46
N VAL A 202 20.40 -14.20 32.90
CA VAL A 202 19.47 -13.09 32.69
C VAL A 202 19.90 -11.85 33.48
N ILE A 203 20.19 -10.77 32.76
CA ILE A 203 20.56 -9.46 33.29
C ILE A 203 19.33 -8.60 33.50
N TYR A 204 18.41 -8.64 32.53
CA TYR A 204 17.21 -7.83 32.55
C TYR A 204 16.03 -8.65 32.04
N HIS A 205 14.90 -8.52 32.73
CA HIS A 205 13.64 -9.13 32.34
C HIS A 205 12.48 -8.31 32.89
N ARG A 206 11.34 -8.26 32.17
CA ARG A 206 10.13 -7.54 32.63
C ARG A 206 9.63 -8.04 34.00
N HIS A 207 9.74 -9.34 34.23
CA HIS A 207 9.49 -9.97 35.53
C HIS A 207 10.80 -10.06 36.31
N SER A 208 10.93 -9.27 37.37
CA SER A 208 12.16 -9.19 38.18
C SER A 208 12.57 -10.52 38.81
N SER A 209 11.63 -11.45 39.03
CA SER A 209 11.91 -12.81 39.52
C SER A 209 12.73 -13.66 38.56
N GLN A 210 12.81 -13.28 37.27
CA GLN A 210 13.61 -13.97 36.27
C GLN A 210 15.05 -13.43 36.19
N VAL A 211 15.34 -12.29 36.82
CA VAL A 211 16.71 -11.74 36.81
C VAL A 211 17.64 -12.65 37.61
N GLY A 212 18.78 -12.99 37.03
CA GLY A 212 19.79 -13.86 37.62
C GLY A 212 19.61 -15.36 37.32
N THR A 213 18.53 -15.78 36.66
CA THR A 213 18.35 -17.16 36.19
C THR A 213 19.25 -17.48 35.00
N SER A 214 19.51 -18.77 34.75
CA SER A 214 20.29 -19.21 33.60
C SER A 214 19.37 -19.65 32.46
N LEU A 215 19.60 -19.11 31.27
CA LEU A 215 18.94 -19.49 30.02
C LEU A 215 19.91 -20.14 29.03
N THR A 216 21.02 -20.71 29.50
CA THR A 216 22.05 -21.34 28.64
C THR A 216 21.53 -22.47 27.77
N SER A 217 20.42 -23.11 28.14
CA SER A 217 19.78 -24.18 27.37
C SER A 217 18.78 -23.67 26.32
N ALA A 218 18.43 -22.38 26.35
CA ALA A 218 17.54 -21.79 25.36
C ALA A 218 18.29 -21.58 24.04
N LEU A 219 17.80 -22.19 22.96
CA LEU A 219 18.37 -22.08 21.62
C LEU A 219 18.70 -20.63 21.18
N PRO A 220 17.79 -19.64 21.32
CA PRO A 220 18.11 -18.25 20.93
C PRO A 220 19.27 -17.65 21.75
N VAL A 221 19.41 -18.03 23.02
CA VAL A 221 20.50 -17.56 23.90
C VAL A 221 21.83 -18.21 23.50
N MET A 222 21.84 -19.50 23.18
CA MET A 222 23.03 -20.19 22.68
C MET A 222 23.57 -19.60 21.38
N GLN A 223 22.67 -19.18 20.48
CA GLN A 223 23.06 -18.56 19.22
C GLN A 223 23.56 -17.13 19.43
N ALA A 224 22.88 -16.35 20.27
CA ALA A 224 23.32 -15.00 20.63
C ALA A 224 24.72 -14.97 21.26
N THR A 225 25.02 -15.89 22.19
CA THR A 225 26.33 -15.96 22.86
C THR A 225 27.47 -16.41 21.95
N ARG A 226 27.16 -17.02 20.79
CA ARG A 226 28.12 -17.29 19.71
C ARG A 226 28.34 -16.10 18.77
N GLY A 227 27.63 -14.99 18.99
CA GLY A 227 27.68 -13.81 18.13
C GLY A 227 26.76 -13.87 16.92
N GLU A 228 25.80 -14.81 16.87
CA GLU A 228 24.82 -14.89 15.78
C GLU A 228 23.65 -13.91 16.01
N THR A 229 23.09 -13.39 14.92
CA THR A 229 21.85 -12.58 14.92
C THR A 229 20.78 -13.29 14.12
N GLY A 230 19.59 -13.48 14.67
CA GLY A 230 18.52 -14.21 13.99
C GLY A 230 17.19 -14.26 14.73
N ALA A 231 16.29 -15.10 14.25
CA ALA A 231 15.04 -15.42 14.92
C ALA A 231 14.69 -16.90 14.70
N VAL A 232 14.23 -17.56 15.75
CA VAL A 232 13.90 -18.98 15.77
C VAL A 232 12.56 -19.22 16.45
N LEU A 233 11.89 -20.32 16.10
CA LEU A 233 10.81 -20.85 16.93
C LEU A 233 11.44 -21.56 18.13
N ALA A 234 11.11 -21.07 19.31
CA ALA A 234 11.56 -21.65 20.58
C ALA A 234 10.34 -21.91 21.47
N GLN A 235 10.51 -22.72 22.51
CA GLN A 235 9.53 -22.77 23.59
C GLN A 235 9.91 -21.73 24.65
N ASP A 236 8.91 -21.01 25.16
CA ASP A 236 9.10 -20.11 26.29
C ASP A 236 9.20 -20.87 27.62
N SER A 237 9.34 -20.14 28.73
CA SER A 237 9.47 -20.71 30.08
C SER A 237 8.22 -21.45 30.58
N VAL A 238 7.10 -21.39 29.85
CA VAL A 238 5.83 -22.07 30.16
C VAL A 238 5.56 -23.20 29.13
N GLY A 239 6.46 -23.41 28.15
CA GLY A 239 6.35 -24.46 27.14
C GLY A 239 5.59 -24.05 25.87
N GLU A 240 5.17 -22.79 25.75
CA GLU A 240 4.45 -22.28 24.59
C GLU A 240 5.39 -22.02 23.43
N SER A 241 4.95 -22.32 22.20
CA SER A 241 5.74 -22.06 21.00
C SER A 241 5.74 -20.57 20.67
N VAL A 242 6.90 -19.94 20.81
CA VAL A 242 7.11 -18.51 20.58
C VAL A 242 8.16 -18.27 19.49
N ILE A 243 8.03 -17.14 18.81
CA ILE A 243 9.10 -16.63 17.94
C ILE A 243 10.05 -15.83 18.82
N SER A 244 11.30 -16.28 18.92
CA SER A 244 12.35 -15.63 19.70
C SER A 244 13.42 -15.09 18.76
N ALA A 245 13.59 -13.77 18.75
CA ALA A 245 14.66 -13.09 18.04
C ALA A 245 15.81 -12.74 18.98
N PHE A 246 17.03 -12.76 18.45
CA PHE A 246 18.25 -12.56 19.21
C PHE A 246 19.30 -11.82 18.40
N ALA A 247 20.10 -11.01 19.09
CA ALA A 247 21.23 -10.26 18.53
C ALA A 247 22.28 -10.04 19.62
N PRO A 248 23.59 -10.17 19.34
CA PRO A 248 24.65 -9.78 20.27
C PRO A 248 24.77 -8.26 20.32
N VAL A 249 25.44 -7.71 21.34
CA VAL A 249 25.74 -6.27 21.46
C VAL A 249 27.16 -5.99 20.93
N PRO A 250 27.35 -5.37 19.74
CA PRO A 250 28.67 -5.20 19.12
C PRO A 250 29.36 -3.87 19.49
N GLY A 251 30.70 -3.88 19.48
CA GLY A 251 31.55 -2.70 19.69
C GLY A 251 32.18 -2.10 18.42
N THR A 252 31.55 -1.03 17.90
CA THR A 252 32.08 0.21 17.25
C THR A 252 31.99 0.47 15.73
N ASP A 253 31.49 1.67 15.38
CA ASP A 253 31.09 2.26 14.07
C ASP A 253 32.30 2.72 13.19
N ASP A 254 32.25 2.84 11.84
CA ASP A 254 31.38 3.70 11.00
C ASP A 254 30.94 3.05 9.65
N LEU A 255 30.23 1.93 9.69
CA LEU A 255 29.49 1.41 8.52
C LEU A 255 28.15 0.86 8.99
N VAL A 256 27.06 1.43 8.47
CA VAL A 256 25.72 0.85 8.63
C VAL A 256 25.52 -0.13 7.48
N ASP A 257 25.67 -1.41 7.75
CA ASP A 257 25.28 -2.45 6.80
C ASP A 257 23.76 -2.54 6.75
N VAL A 258 23.17 -2.01 5.67
CA VAL A 258 21.73 -2.15 5.40
C VAL A 258 21.48 -3.51 4.77
N ASN A 259 21.42 -4.54 5.62
CA ASN A 259 21.11 -5.90 5.20
C ASN A 259 19.60 -6.10 5.10
N TYR A 260 19.08 -6.10 3.87
CA TYR A 260 17.70 -6.50 3.59
C TYR A 260 17.60 -8.03 3.53
N SER A 261 17.16 -8.66 4.62
CA SER A 261 16.74 -10.07 4.60
C SER A 261 15.35 -10.14 3.98
N VAL A 262 15.28 -10.45 2.69
CA VAL A 262 14.00 -10.66 2.00
C VAL A 262 13.70 -12.15 1.94
N LYS A 263 12.47 -12.53 2.31
CA LYS A 263 11.93 -13.85 1.99
C LYS A 263 11.01 -13.69 0.81
N GLU A 264 11.35 -14.35 -0.30
CA GLU A 264 10.52 -14.31 -1.50
C GLU A 264 9.12 -14.86 -1.19
N GLN A 265 8.11 -14.10 -1.62
CA GLN A 265 6.72 -14.52 -1.56
C GLN A 265 6.27 -15.00 -2.94
N PRO A 266 5.24 -15.86 -3.02
CA PRO A 266 4.58 -16.15 -4.28
C PRO A 266 4.11 -14.84 -4.93
N THR A 267 4.57 -14.61 -6.15
CA THR A 267 4.32 -13.38 -6.93
C THR A 267 3.19 -13.55 -7.94
N GLY A 268 2.84 -14.82 -8.22
CA GLY A 268 1.68 -15.23 -8.99
C GLY A 268 0.37 -15.18 -8.22
N SER A 269 -0.70 -14.76 -8.89
CA SER A 269 -2.06 -14.71 -8.37
C SER A 269 -3.04 -15.27 -9.40
N LEU A 270 -3.96 -16.11 -8.94
CA LEU A 270 -5.13 -16.56 -9.68
C LEU A 270 -6.36 -15.96 -9.01
N SER A 271 -7.19 -15.25 -9.76
CA SER A 271 -8.45 -14.70 -9.29
C SER A 271 -9.62 -15.13 -10.17
N ALA A 272 -10.76 -15.35 -9.54
CA ALA A 272 -12.04 -15.56 -10.19
C ALA A 272 -13.05 -14.59 -9.56
N SER A 273 -13.90 -14.00 -10.38
CA SER A 273 -14.91 -13.04 -9.93
C SER A 273 -16.27 -13.39 -10.49
N VAL A 274 -17.31 -13.26 -9.67
CA VAL A 274 -18.71 -13.31 -10.08
C VAL A 274 -19.33 -11.98 -9.69
N GLY A 275 -19.85 -11.26 -10.68
CA GLY A 275 -20.58 -10.02 -10.50
C GLY A 275 -21.98 -10.11 -11.09
N PHE A 276 -22.83 -9.17 -10.69
CA PHE A 276 -24.13 -8.97 -11.32
C PHE A 276 -24.42 -7.48 -11.42
N SER A 277 -24.90 -7.05 -12.57
CA SER A 277 -25.43 -5.71 -12.78
C SER A 277 -26.72 -5.80 -13.57
N GLN A 278 -27.64 -4.85 -13.36
CA GLN A 278 -28.91 -4.84 -14.09
C GLN A 278 -28.73 -4.60 -15.60
N ASN A 279 -27.64 -3.95 -16.03
CA ASN A 279 -27.37 -3.65 -17.44
C ASN A 279 -26.52 -4.72 -18.15
N SER A 280 -25.74 -5.53 -17.42
CA SER A 280 -24.84 -6.52 -18.03
C SER A 280 -25.20 -7.96 -17.64
N GLY A 281 -26.16 -8.16 -16.74
CA GLY A 281 -26.52 -9.45 -16.17
C GLY A 281 -25.41 -10.03 -15.29
N VAL A 282 -25.30 -11.36 -15.28
CA VAL A 282 -24.22 -12.09 -14.60
C VAL A 282 -22.90 -11.85 -15.35
N ILE A 283 -21.86 -11.50 -14.62
CA ILE A 283 -20.50 -11.28 -15.11
C ILE A 283 -19.60 -12.32 -14.45
N LEU A 284 -18.91 -13.13 -15.26
CA LEU A 284 -17.94 -14.11 -14.83
C LEU A 284 -16.56 -13.66 -15.31
N GLY A 285 -15.61 -13.52 -14.39
CA GLY A 285 -14.25 -13.12 -14.68
C GLY A 285 -13.25 -14.15 -14.14
N ALA A 286 -12.16 -14.35 -14.86
CA ALA A 286 -11.00 -15.09 -14.41
C ALA A 286 -9.74 -14.35 -14.83
N ASN A 287 -8.77 -14.23 -13.93
CA ASN A 287 -7.50 -13.58 -14.19
C ASN A 287 -6.36 -14.41 -13.59
N ILE A 288 -5.31 -14.60 -14.38
CA ILE A 288 -4.03 -15.09 -13.91
C ILE A 288 -2.99 -13.99 -14.14
N SER A 289 -2.21 -13.69 -13.11
CA SER A 289 -1.20 -12.65 -13.15
C SER A 289 0.06 -13.15 -12.44
N GLU A 290 1.21 -12.97 -13.07
CA GLU A 290 2.53 -13.18 -12.47
C GLU A 290 3.22 -11.82 -12.41
N ASN A 291 3.45 -11.29 -11.21
CA ASN A 291 4.00 -9.95 -11.02
C ASN A 291 5.52 -9.89 -11.07
N ASN A 292 6.20 -11.05 -11.03
CA ASN A 292 7.64 -11.16 -11.12
C ASN A 292 8.03 -12.28 -12.10
N PHE A 293 7.57 -12.16 -13.35
CA PHE A 293 7.72 -13.19 -14.37
C PHE A 293 9.20 -13.52 -14.59
N PHE A 294 9.59 -14.76 -14.30
CA PHE A 294 10.98 -15.23 -14.29
C PHE A 294 11.95 -14.41 -13.41
N GLY A 295 11.47 -13.80 -12.32
CA GLY A 295 12.32 -13.03 -11.41
C GLY A 295 12.76 -11.66 -11.95
N THR A 296 12.14 -11.18 -13.03
CA THR A 296 12.59 -9.98 -13.76
C THR A 296 11.95 -8.67 -13.32
N GLY A 297 11.03 -8.69 -12.35
CA GLY A 297 10.20 -7.57 -11.92
C GLY A 297 9.08 -7.20 -12.89
N LYS A 298 8.96 -7.90 -14.03
CA LYS A 298 7.94 -7.67 -15.06
C LYS A 298 6.68 -8.46 -14.76
N ARG A 299 5.54 -7.86 -15.08
CA ARG A 299 4.23 -8.45 -14.90
C ARG A 299 3.70 -9.04 -16.20
N VAL A 300 3.19 -10.27 -16.15
CA VAL A 300 2.41 -10.89 -17.23
C VAL A 300 1.04 -11.22 -16.69
N SER A 301 -0.03 -10.92 -17.44
CA SER A 301 -1.37 -11.33 -17.05
C SER A 301 -2.25 -11.72 -18.23
N LEU A 302 -3.14 -12.68 -17.98
CA LEU A 302 -4.22 -13.11 -18.86
C LEU A 302 -5.52 -12.92 -18.10
N GLY A 303 -6.46 -12.19 -18.69
CA GLY A 303 -7.81 -12.00 -18.18
C GLY A 303 -8.85 -12.47 -19.18
N VAL A 304 -9.93 -13.07 -18.69
CA VAL A 304 -11.12 -13.42 -19.46
C VAL A 304 -12.34 -12.94 -18.69
N ASN A 305 -13.25 -12.25 -19.37
CA ASN A 305 -14.53 -11.81 -18.82
C ASN A 305 -15.68 -12.20 -19.76
N VAL A 306 -16.76 -12.73 -19.19
CA VAL A 306 -17.95 -13.19 -19.91
C VAL A 306 -19.18 -12.68 -19.19
N SER A 307 -20.07 -12.02 -19.92
CA SER A 307 -21.41 -11.64 -19.49
C SER A 307 -22.43 -11.92 -20.58
N GLY A 308 -23.70 -11.57 -20.33
CA GLY A 308 -24.74 -11.66 -21.35
C GLY A 308 -24.42 -10.80 -22.59
N ALA A 309 -23.86 -9.61 -22.36
CA ALA A 309 -23.55 -8.63 -23.42
C ALA A 309 -22.11 -8.71 -23.95
N VAL A 310 -21.12 -9.03 -23.10
CA VAL A 310 -19.70 -8.87 -23.44
C VAL A 310 -18.94 -10.17 -23.23
N LYS A 311 -18.13 -10.56 -24.20
CA LYS A 311 -17.14 -11.63 -24.09
C LYS A 311 -15.78 -11.06 -24.46
N SER A 312 -14.84 -11.06 -23.52
CA SER A 312 -13.52 -10.46 -23.74
C SER A 312 -12.40 -11.33 -23.18
N ALA A 313 -11.26 -11.32 -23.86
CA ALA A 313 -10.00 -11.86 -23.38
C ALA A 313 -8.89 -10.82 -23.60
N ASN A 314 -7.97 -10.71 -22.65
CA ASN A 314 -6.82 -9.82 -22.75
C ASN A 314 -5.56 -10.51 -22.25
N VAL A 315 -4.47 -10.34 -22.98
CA VAL A 315 -3.12 -10.70 -22.52
C VAL A 315 -2.34 -9.40 -22.41
N SER A 316 -1.62 -9.22 -21.31
CA SER A 316 -0.78 -8.05 -21.12
C SER A 316 0.55 -8.40 -20.49
N TYR A 317 1.56 -7.66 -20.90
CA TYR A 317 2.89 -7.61 -20.33
C TYR A 317 3.13 -6.18 -19.87
N MET A 318 3.75 -5.99 -18.71
CA MET A 318 4.11 -4.68 -18.18
C MET A 318 5.50 -4.73 -17.55
N ASP A 319 6.35 -3.82 -17.98
CA ASP A 319 7.60 -3.48 -17.32
C ASP A 319 7.35 -2.23 -16.46
N PRO A 320 7.21 -2.35 -15.13
CA PRO A 320 6.90 -1.20 -14.27
C PRO A 320 8.04 -0.18 -14.16
N TYR A 321 9.28 -0.60 -14.43
CA TYR A 321 10.50 0.21 -14.32
C TYR A 321 11.30 0.13 -15.63
N TYR A 322 10.63 0.40 -16.75
CA TYR A 322 11.29 0.49 -18.05
C TYR A 322 12.40 1.55 -18.06
N THR A 323 12.23 2.62 -17.28
CA THR A 323 13.32 3.52 -16.89
C THR A 323 13.56 3.50 -15.38
N VAL A 324 14.76 3.94 -14.97
CA VAL A 324 15.16 4.07 -13.57
C VAL A 324 14.20 4.96 -12.78
N ASP A 325 13.65 5.99 -13.42
CA ASP A 325 12.72 6.95 -12.80
C ASP A 325 11.26 6.42 -12.69
N GLY A 326 11.01 5.14 -12.97
CA GLY A 326 9.68 4.53 -12.81
C GLY A 326 8.70 4.77 -13.95
N VAL A 327 9.21 5.11 -15.16
CA VAL A 327 8.39 5.01 -16.38
C VAL A 327 8.05 3.55 -16.61
N SER A 328 6.76 3.25 -16.71
CA SER A 328 6.28 1.91 -17.04
C SER A 328 6.06 1.77 -18.55
N ARG A 329 6.33 0.60 -19.12
CA ARG A 329 6.02 0.25 -20.51
C ARG A 329 5.24 -1.06 -20.58
N GLY A 330 4.06 -1.01 -21.17
CA GLY A 330 3.17 -2.16 -21.32
C GLY A 330 2.85 -2.48 -22.77
N TYR A 331 2.67 -3.78 -23.03
CA TYR A 331 2.09 -4.30 -24.26
C TYR A 331 0.83 -5.07 -23.91
N SER A 332 -0.24 -4.89 -24.66
CA SER A 332 -1.43 -5.72 -24.52
C SER A 332 -2.02 -6.10 -25.85
N VAL A 333 -2.63 -7.27 -25.89
CA VAL A 333 -3.48 -7.73 -26.98
C VAL A 333 -4.82 -8.13 -26.42
N PHE A 334 -5.89 -7.82 -27.12
CA PHE A 334 -7.24 -8.09 -26.67
C PHE A 334 -8.13 -8.58 -27.80
N ALA A 335 -9.14 -9.37 -27.43
CA ALA A 335 -10.26 -9.71 -28.27
C ALA A 335 -11.53 -9.45 -27.46
N ARG A 336 -12.49 -8.76 -28.04
CA ARG A 336 -13.78 -8.43 -27.42
C ARG A 336 -14.90 -8.66 -28.41
N LYS A 337 -16.00 -9.25 -27.95
CA LYS A 337 -17.26 -9.33 -28.67
C LYS A 337 -18.34 -8.73 -27.81
N THR A 338 -19.11 -7.82 -28.38
CA THR A 338 -20.19 -7.11 -27.70
C THR A 338 -21.48 -7.29 -28.48
N ASP A 339 -22.52 -7.73 -27.78
CA ASP A 339 -23.91 -7.76 -28.27
C ASP A 339 -24.67 -6.61 -27.62
N PHE A 340 -24.92 -5.56 -28.40
CA PHE A 340 -25.54 -4.33 -27.90
C PHE A 340 -27.05 -4.47 -27.69
N ALA A 341 -27.70 -5.49 -28.26
CA ALA A 341 -29.11 -5.78 -27.98
C ALA A 341 -29.34 -6.13 -26.49
N GLN A 342 -28.30 -6.59 -25.80
CA GLN A 342 -28.33 -6.90 -24.37
C GLN A 342 -28.06 -5.68 -23.46
N GLN A 343 -27.80 -4.49 -24.03
CA GLN A 343 -27.39 -3.28 -23.28
C GLN A 343 -28.43 -2.14 -23.28
N TYR A 344 -29.69 -2.43 -23.60
CA TYR A 344 -30.77 -1.44 -23.71
C TYR A 344 -30.47 -0.30 -24.69
N VAL A 345 -29.72 -0.60 -25.75
CA VAL A 345 -29.44 0.32 -26.87
C VAL A 345 -29.78 -0.38 -28.18
N THR A 346 -29.70 0.35 -29.29
CA THR A 346 -29.99 -0.24 -30.60
C THR A 346 -29.18 -1.52 -30.87
N SER A 347 -29.83 -2.47 -31.52
CA SER A 347 -29.31 -3.82 -31.78
C SER A 347 -28.21 -3.81 -32.84
N TYR A 348 -26.99 -4.22 -32.47
CA TYR A 348 -25.88 -4.55 -33.37
C TYR A 348 -24.83 -5.39 -32.63
N LEU A 349 -23.94 -6.04 -33.37
CA LEU A 349 -22.82 -6.79 -32.82
C LEU A 349 -21.50 -6.13 -33.21
N LEU A 350 -20.56 -6.10 -32.28
CA LEU A 350 -19.21 -5.57 -32.49
C LEU A 350 -18.17 -6.59 -32.06
N ASP A 351 -17.39 -7.10 -33.01
CA ASP A 351 -16.19 -7.91 -32.75
C ASP A 351 -14.95 -7.00 -32.88
N GLU A 352 -14.11 -6.94 -31.86
CA GLU A 352 -12.88 -6.16 -31.86
C GLU A 352 -11.67 -7.02 -31.51
N TYR A 353 -10.60 -6.83 -32.26
CA TYR A 353 -9.29 -7.42 -31.98
C TYR A 353 -8.27 -6.32 -32.03
N GLY A 354 -7.40 -6.20 -31.03
CA GLY A 354 -6.46 -5.10 -31.01
C GLY A 354 -5.21 -5.36 -30.20
N GLY A 355 -4.25 -4.45 -30.40
CA GLY A 355 -2.99 -4.40 -29.69
C GLY A 355 -2.70 -2.99 -29.23
N ARG A 356 -2.06 -2.84 -28.07
CA ARG A 356 -1.66 -1.53 -27.53
C ARG A 356 -0.25 -1.57 -26.96
N LEU A 357 0.49 -0.49 -27.22
CA LEU A 357 1.72 -0.13 -26.53
C LEU A 357 1.43 1.08 -25.66
N THR A 358 1.64 0.95 -24.35
CA THR A 358 1.33 2.00 -23.38
C THR A 358 2.57 2.37 -22.57
N PHE A 359 2.82 3.66 -22.42
CA PHE A 359 3.77 4.22 -21.47
C PHE A 359 3.02 4.89 -20.32
N GLY A 360 3.57 4.78 -19.11
CA GLY A 360 3.04 5.44 -17.91
C GLY A 360 4.17 6.19 -17.20
N TYR A 361 4.07 7.52 -17.15
CA TYR A 361 5.06 8.41 -16.58
C TYR A 361 4.53 9.03 -15.28
N PRO A 362 5.06 8.64 -14.10
CA PRO A 362 4.75 9.32 -12.85
C PRO A 362 5.49 10.67 -12.83
N THR A 363 4.74 11.78 -12.84
CA THR A 363 5.35 13.12 -12.80
C THR A 363 5.59 13.58 -11.36
N ASP A 364 4.74 13.12 -10.43
CA ASP A 364 4.88 13.29 -8.99
C ASP A 364 4.15 12.15 -8.26
N ASN A 365 4.08 12.18 -6.92
CA ASN A 365 3.47 11.12 -6.12
C ASN A 365 1.94 10.99 -6.28
N ILE A 366 1.29 11.96 -6.92
CA ILE A 366 -0.17 12.04 -7.06
C ILE A 366 -0.62 12.19 -8.52
N THR A 367 0.30 12.26 -9.48
CA THR A 367 0.03 12.60 -10.87
C THR A 367 0.73 11.62 -11.81
N ARG A 368 -0.03 11.11 -12.78
CA ARG A 368 0.44 10.18 -13.79
C ARG A 368 -0.05 10.58 -15.17
N LEU A 369 0.88 10.58 -16.12
CA LEU A 369 0.59 10.64 -17.55
C LEU A 369 0.64 9.22 -18.11
N ASN A 370 -0.35 8.81 -18.89
CA ASN A 370 -0.27 7.59 -19.70
C ASN A 370 -0.47 7.96 -21.15
N PHE A 371 0.28 7.34 -22.06
CA PHE A 371 0.13 7.60 -23.49
C PHE A 371 0.62 6.41 -24.29
N GLY A 372 0.20 6.29 -25.54
CA GLY A 372 0.54 5.11 -26.30
C GLY A 372 0.00 5.06 -27.72
N LEU A 373 0.29 3.92 -28.34
CA LEU A 373 -0.11 3.56 -29.69
C LEU A 373 -1.05 2.37 -29.62
N GLY A 374 -2.08 2.36 -30.44
CA GLY A 374 -3.04 1.26 -30.54
C GLY A 374 -3.31 0.86 -31.98
N TYR A 375 -3.75 -0.38 -32.16
CA TYR A 375 -4.36 -0.85 -33.39
C TYR A 375 -5.61 -1.65 -33.02
N THR A 376 -6.70 -1.43 -33.74
CA THR A 376 -7.96 -2.18 -33.57
C THR A 376 -8.48 -2.58 -34.94
N LEU A 377 -8.82 -3.86 -35.08
CA LEU A 377 -9.67 -4.40 -36.14
C LEU A 377 -11.09 -4.56 -35.55
N SER A 378 -12.02 -3.73 -36.00
CA SER A 378 -13.43 -3.74 -35.59
C SER A 378 -14.29 -4.33 -36.69
N ARG A 379 -15.18 -5.27 -36.36
CA ARG A 379 -16.21 -5.78 -37.28
C ARG A 379 -17.59 -5.54 -36.72
N VAL A 380 -18.38 -4.75 -37.43
CA VAL A 380 -19.74 -4.38 -37.08
C VAL A 380 -20.69 -5.31 -37.83
N LYS A 381 -21.72 -5.83 -37.18
CA LYS A 381 -22.73 -6.66 -37.83
C LYS A 381 -24.12 -6.20 -37.41
N ASP A 382 -25.07 -6.28 -38.32
CA ASP A 382 -26.47 -6.12 -37.98
C ASP A 382 -26.89 -7.18 -36.93
N GLY A 383 -27.72 -6.72 -36.00
CA GLY A 383 -28.47 -7.57 -35.08
C GLY A 383 -29.90 -7.78 -35.58
N ALA A 384 -30.74 -8.33 -34.72
CA ALA A 384 -32.17 -8.38 -35.00
C ALA A 384 -32.75 -6.96 -34.94
N PHE A 385 -33.44 -6.52 -35.99
CA PHE A 385 -34.07 -5.19 -36.09
C PHE A 385 -33.12 -4.01 -35.81
N SER A 386 -31.90 -4.06 -36.36
CA SER A 386 -30.96 -2.92 -36.30
C SER A 386 -31.59 -1.62 -36.79
N SER A 387 -31.27 -0.52 -36.11
CA SER A 387 -31.75 0.80 -36.50
C SER A 387 -31.23 1.20 -37.88
N ARG A 388 -31.93 2.14 -38.53
CA ARG A 388 -31.51 2.65 -39.85
C ARG A 388 -30.12 3.22 -39.80
N GLU A 389 -29.77 3.93 -38.73
CA GLU A 389 -28.43 4.51 -38.58
C GLU A 389 -27.32 3.46 -38.58
N VAL A 390 -27.55 2.27 -37.99
CA VAL A 390 -26.60 1.15 -38.02
C VAL A 390 -26.48 0.60 -39.44
N THR A 391 -27.61 0.26 -40.06
CA THR A 391 -27.62 -0.38 -41.38
C THR A 391 -27.10 0.57 -42.46
N ASP A 392 -27.44 1.87 -42.40
CA ASP A 392 -26.95 2.90 -43.31
C ASP A 392 -25.43 3.10 -43.17
N PHE A 393 -24.91 3.08 -41.95
CA PHE A 393 -23.46 3.12 -41.71
C PHE A 393 -22.76 1.91 -42.32
N ILE A 394 -23.27 0.69 -42.11
CA ILE A 394 -22.68 -0.54 -42.68
C ILE A 394 -22.70 -0.51 -44.21
N ASN A 395 -23.82 -0.07 -44.80
CA ASN A 395 -23.96 0.02 -46.26
C ASN A 395 -23.03 1.07 -46.89
N THR A 396 -22.73 2.15 -46.17
CA THR A 396 -21.95 3.28 -46.70
C THR A 396 -20.45 3.09 -46.45
N GLU A 397 -20.08 2.64 -45.24
CA GLU A 397 -18.71 2.59 -44.75
C GLU A 397 -18.12 1.17 -44.81
N GLY A 398 -18.97 0.15 -44.92
CA GLY A 398 -18.58 -1.25 -44.79
C GLY A 398 -18.77 -1.78 -43.37
N ASP A 399 -18.36 -3.03 -43.15
CA ASP A 399 -18.60 -3.77 -41.91
C ASP A 399 -17.31 -4.11 -41.14
N SER A 400 -16.13 -3.76 -41.67
CA SER A 400 -14.83 -4.09 -41.10
C SER A 400 -13.87 -2.91 -41.21
N PHE A 401 -13.23 -2.54 -40.09
CA PHE A 401 -12.41 -1.34 -39.98
C PHE A 401 -11.10 -1.61 -39.24
N SER A 402 -9.99 -1.24 -39.84
CA SER A 402 -8.65 -1.23 -39.28
C SER A 402 -8.25 0.19 -38.89
N ASN A 403 -8.19 0.45 -37.58
CA ASN A 403 -7.89 1.77 -37.03
C ASN A 403 -6.62 1.77 -36.18
N TYR A 404 -5.78 2.78 -36.40
CA TYR A 404 -4.57 3.06 -35.64
C TYR A 404 -4.84 4.23 -34.68
N PHE A 405 -4.47 4.08 -33.42
CA PHE A 405 -4.78 5.05 -32.38
C PHE A 405 -3.52 5.67 -31.77
N LEU A 406 -3.58 6.98 -31.54
CA LEU A 406 -2.80 7.65 -30.50
C LEU A 406 -3.74 7.92 -29.33
N PHE A 407 -3.32 7.57 -28.12
CA PHE A 407 -4.09 7.85 -26.93
C PHE A 407 -3.22 8.46 -25.83
N GLY A 408 -3.84 9.28 -24.99
CA GLY A 408 -3.20 9.95 -23.87
C GLY A 408 -4.18 10.15 -22.74
N SER A 409 -3.72 10.01 -21.50
CA SER A 409 -4.47 10.39 -20.31
C SER A 409 -3.58 11.06 -19.28
N TRP A 410 -4.12 12.08 -18.64
CA TRP A 410 -3.56 12.71 -17.47
C TRP A 410 -4.47 12.44 -16.28
N ARG A 411 -3.92 11.90 -15.20
CA ARG A 411 -4.65 11.61 -13.97
C ARG A 411 -3.92 12.23 -12.80
N ARG A 412 -4.67 12.91 -11.93
CA ARG A 412 -4.20 13.42 -10.64
C ARG A 412 -5.14 13.01 -9.52
N SER A 413 -4.61 12.50 -8.41
CA SER A 413 -5.41 12.00 -7.29
C SER A 413 -4.79 12.35 -5.93
N THR A 414 -5.49 13.15 -5.14
CA THR A 414 -5.17 13.47 -3.73
C THR A 414 -6.06 12.73 -2.74
N LEU A 415 -6.87 11.77 -3.22
CA LEU A 415 -7.80 11.00 -2.39
C LEU A 415 -7.11 10.37 -1.18
N ASN A 416 -7.69 10.57 0.00
CA ASN A 416 -7.14 10.05 1.26
C ASN A 416 -7.20 8.52 1.37
N ARG A 417 -8.10 7.85 0.64
CA ARG A 417 -8.30 6.40 0.62
C ARG A 417 -8.69 5.94 -0.79
N GLY A 418 -8.23 4.75 -1.20
CA GLY A 418 -8.56 4.19 -2.52
C GLY A 418 -9.97 3.60 -2.64
N VAL A 419 -10.58 3.21 -1.52
CA VAL A 419 -11.97 2.69 -1.46
C VAL A 419 -12.73 3.53 -0.44
N LEU A 420 -13.94 3.95 -0.83
CA LEU A 420 -14.76 4.88 -0.06
C LEU A 420 -13.97 6.13 0.43
N PRO A 421 -13.44 6.96 -0.48
CA PRO A 421 -12.70 8.19 -0.11
C PRO A 421 -13.59 9.21 0.61
N SER A 422 -13.05 9.95 1.56
CA SER A 422 -13.79 10.98 2.31
C SER A 422 -13.21 12.38 2.23
N ASP A 423 -12.05 12.52 1.59
CA ASP A 423 -11.35 13.79 1.42
C ASP A 423 -10.43 13.72 0.19
N GLY A 424 -10.17 14.88 -0.40
CA GLY A 424 -9.36 15.06 -1.60
C GLY A 424 -10.16 14.94 -2.89
N TYR A 425 -9.45 14.79 -4.01
CA TYR A 425 -10.06 14.68 -5.32
C TYR A 425 -9.32 13.70 -6.23
N SER A 426 -10.03 13.20 -7.24
CA SER A 426 -9.45 12.49 -8.37
C SER A 426 -9.95 13.14 -9.66
N HIS A 427 -9.03 13.46 -10.55
CA HIS A 427 -9.29 14.12 -11.81
C HIS A 427 -8.59 13.37 -12.93
N SER A 428 -9.28 13.15 -14.04
CA SER A 428 -8.74 12.44 -15.21
C SER A 428 -9.23 13.09 -16.49
N VAL A 429 -8.29 13.36 -17.40
CA VAL A 429 -8.57 13.77 -18.78
C VAL A 429 -7.94 12.76 -19.71
N SER A 430 -8.70 12.27 -20.68
CA SER A 430 -8.25 11.28 -21.66
C SER A 430 -8.62 11.71 -23.06
N LEU A 431 -7.73 11.46 -24.02
CA LEU A 431 -7.91 11.72 -25.44
C LEU A 431 -7.52 10.47 -26.21
N ASP A 432 -8.42 9.98 -27.06
CA ASP A 432 -8.19 8.92 -28.02
C ASP A 432 -8.36 9.50 -29.43
N VAL A 433 -7.39 9.28 -30.32
CA VAL A 433 -7.39 9.80 -31.70
C VAL A 433 -7.08 8.66 -32.65
N SER A 434 -8.03 8.32 -33.53
CA SER A 434 -7.78 7.41 -34.65
C SER A 434 -7.07 8.19 -35.76
N VAL A 435 -5.79 7.90 -36.03
CA VAL A 435 -4.89 8.71 -36.87
C VAL A 435 -5.05 8.46 -38.37
N PRO A 436 -4.58 9.36 -39.25
CA PRO A 436 -4.55 9.11 -40.69
C PRO A 436 -3.84 7.81 -41.05
N GLY A 437 -4.40 7.06 -42.01
CA GLY A 437 -4.01 5.68 -42.31
C GLY A 437 -4.95 4.63 -41.70
N SER A 438 -5.89 5.06 -40.86
CA SER A 438 -7.03 4.28 -40.39
C SER A 438 -8.20 4.34 -41.38
N ASP A 439 -9.07 3.34 -41.35
CA ASP A 439 -10.31 3.36 -42.14
C ASP A 439 -11.29 4.44 -41.64
N LEU A 440 -11.32 4.69 -40.33
CA LEU A 440 -12.19 5.68 -39.71
C LEU A 440 -11.38 6.67 -38.87
N THR A 441 -11.37 7.95 -39.26
CA THR A 441 -10.68 9.03 -38.56
C THR A 441 -11.63 9.81 -37.65
N PHE A 442 -11.40 9.73 -36.35
CA PHE A 442 -12.19 10.41 -35.31
C PHE A 442 -11.36 10.63 -34.04
N TYR A 443 -11.84 11.49 -33.15
CA TYR A 443 -11.26 11.66 -31.83
C TYR A 443 -12.34 11.59 -30.75
N LYS A 444 -11.93 11.28 -29.52
CA LYS A 444 -12.78 11.17 -28.36
C LYS A 444 -12.05 11.72 -27.13
N LEU A 445 -12.60 12.79 -26.57
CA LEU A 445 -12.13 13.43 -25.35
C LEU A 445 -13.06 13.04 -24.20
N SER A 446 -12.50 12.68 -23.06
CA SER A 446 -13.23 12.35 -21.84
C SER A 446 -12.60 13.05 -20.64
N HIS A 447 -13.44 13.62 -19.78
CA HIS A 447 -13.05 14.30 -18.56
C HIS A 447 -13.90 13.78 -17.41
N LYS A 448 -13.24 13.27 -16.36
CA LYS A 448 -13.88 12.74 -15.15
C LYS A 448 -13.29 13.38 -13.92
N THR A 449 -14.16 13.84 -13.01
CA THR A 449 -13.71 14.37 -11.72
C THR A 449 -14.61 13.91 -10.58
N ASP A 450 -13.98 13.55 -9.48
CA ASP A 450 -14.60 13.34 -8.17
C ASP A 450 -13.92 14.25 -7.15
N PHE A 451 -14.68 15.12 -6.49
CA PHE A 451 -14.22 15.87 -5.31
C PHE A 451 -14.94 15.36 -4.06
N TYR A 452 -14.21 15.31 -2.95
CA TYR A 452 -14.73 14.98 -1.63
C TYR A 452 -14.35 16.09 -0.65
N PHE A 453 -15.36 16.76 -0.10
CA PHE A 453 -15.20 17.83 0.88
C PHE A 453 -15.74 17.36 2.23
N PRO A 454 -14.88 17.02 3.20
CA PRO A 454 -15.34 16.68 4.53
C PRO A 454 -15.98 17.92 5.19
N LEU A 455 -17.23 17.78 5.62
CA LEU A 455 -17.99 18.84 6.29
C LEU A 455 -17.79 18.82 7.82
N THR A 456 -17.21 17.74 8.35
CA THR A 456 -16.91 17.56 9.77
C THR A 456 -15.48 17.05 9.95
N GLU A 457 -14.84 17.41 11.06
CA GLU A 457 -13.44 17.01 11.35
C GLU A 457 -13.23 15.49 11.42
N ASN A 458 -14.28 14.74 11.75
CA ASN A 458 -14.26 13.28 11.81
C ASN A 458 -14.61 12.60 10.46
N ASN A 459 -14.74 13.38 9.38
CA ASN A 459 -15.04 12.94 8.01
C ASN A 459 -16.28 12.05 7.89
N ARG A 460 -17.27 12.25 8.79
CA ARG A 460 -18.54 11.50 8.81
C ARG A 460 -19.59 12.08 7.87
N TRP A 461 -19.55 13.39 7.67
CA TRP A 461 -20.35 14.09 6.68
C TRP A 461 -19.42 14.58 5.58
N VAL A 462 -19.71 14.21 4.34
CA VAL A 462 -18.84 14.55 3.21
C VAL A 462 -19.73 14.96 2.05
N LEU A 463 -19.48 16.15 1.50
CA LEU A 463 -20.04 16.54 0.22
C LEU A 463 -19.17 15.97 -0.89
N ARG A 464 -19.72 15.13 -1.74
CA ARG A 464 -19.06 14.64 -2.95
C ARG A 464 -19.66 15.33 -4.16
N THR A 465 -18.82 15.72 -5.11
CA THR A 465 -19.26 16.15 -6.43
C THR A 465 -18.61 15.26 -7.49
N ARG A 466 -19.40 14.77 -8.45
CA ARG A 466 -18.94 13.96 -9.60
C ARG A 466 -19.27 14.70 -10.88
N THR A 467 -18.35 14.67 -11.85
CA THR A 467 -18.61 15.12 -13.23
C THR A 467 -18.05 14.10 -14.21
N ASP A 468 -18.79 13.85 -15.30
CA ASP A 468 -18.34 13.07 -16.45
C ASP A 468 -18.75 13.81 -17.72
N ILE A 469 -17.77 14.27 -18.50
CA ILE A 469 -17.98 15.04 -19.71
C ILE A 469 -17.21 14.36 -20.82
N GLY A 470 -17.88 14.10 -21.94
CA GLY A 470 -17.27 13.45 -23.09
C GLY A 470 -17.65 14.19 -24.37
N TYR A 471 -16.73 14.31 -25.30
CA TYR A 471 -17.02 14.83 -26.64
C TYR A 471 -16.18 14.09 -27.67
N GLY A 472 -16.76 13.74 -28.80
CA GLY A 472 -16.04 13.13 -29.90
C GLY A 472 -16.62 13.54 -31.24
N ASP A 473 -15.78 13.51 -32.26
CA ASP A 473 -16.18 13.89 -33.60
C ASP A 473 -15.27 13.24 -34.66
N GLY A 474 -15.72 13.21 -35.90
CA GLY A 474 -14.89 12.88 -37.05
C GLY A 474 -13.92 14.02 -37.38
N TYR A 475 -12.83 13.68 -38.07
CA TYR A 475 -11.97 14.70 -38.66
C TYR A 475 -11.33 14.19 -39.96
N GLY A 476 -10.75 15.12 -40.74
CA GLY A 476 -10.14 14.80 -42.04
C GLY A 476 -11.20 14.54 -43.11
N SER A 477 -11.15 13.38 -43.75
CA SER A 477 -12.14 12.96 -44.76
C SER A 477 -13.48 12.53 -44.17
N ARG A 478 -13.54 12.34 -42.84
CA ARG A 478 -14.74 11.94 -42.10
C ARG A 478 -15.21 13.08 -41.22
N SER A 479 -16.52 13.31 -41.19
CA SER A 479 -17.14 14.38 -40.40
C SER A 479 -17.94 13.89 -39.19
N LEU A 480 -17.91 12.58 -38.91
CA LEU A 480 -18.73 11.95 -37.87
C LEU A 480 -17.91 10.94 -37.06
N MET A 481 -18.12 10.88 -35.75
CA MET A 481 -17.60 9.78 -34.95
C MET A 481 -18.40 8.49 -35.26
N PRO A 482 -17.79 7.29 -35.32
CA PRO A 482 -18.54 6.05 -35.51
C PRO A 482 -19.53 5.80 -34.37
N PHE A 483 -20.73 5.29 -34.68
CA PHE A 483 -21.80 5.17 -33.68
C PHE A 483 -21.46 4.20 -32.54
N TYR A 484 -20.63 3.19 -32.80
CA TYR A 484 -20.17 2.24 -31.79
C TYR A 484 -19.14 2.86 -30.82
N GLU A 485 -18.74 4.11 -31.05
CA GLU A 485 -17.95 4.94 -30.14
C GLU A 485 -18.78 5.98 -29.38
N HIS A 486 -20.11 5.95 -29.50
CA HIS A 486 -20.99 6.88 -28.78
C HIS A 486 -20.84 6.79 -27.25
N PHE A 487 -21.17 7.90 -26.61
CA PHE A 487 -21.40 7.95 -25.17
C PHE A 487 -22.85 7.57 -24.85
N TYR A 488 -23.07 7.12 -23.62
CA TYR A 488 -24.38 6.73 -23.08
C TYR A 488 -24.54 7.27 -21.65
N ALA A 489 -25.78 7.57 -21.26
CA ALA A 489 -26.12 8.02 -19.91
C ALA A 489 -27.43 7.39 -19.40
N GLY A 490 -27.62 7.44 -18.09
CA GLY A 490 -28.67 6.73 -17.35
C GLY A 490 -28.12 5.46 -16.71
N GLY A 491 -28.71 5.05 -15.59
CA GLY A 491 -28.29 3.86 -14.83
C GLY A 491 -27.43 4.17 -13.61
N TYR A 492 -27.06 3.11 -12.88
CA TYR A 492 -26.15 3.22 -11.74
C TYR A 492 -24.77 3.71 -12.19
N GLY A 493 -24.21 4.69 -11.49
CA GLY A 493 -22.93 5.31 -11.84
C GLY A 493 -23.02 6.46 -12.86
N SER A 494 -24.21 6.71 -13.41
CA SER A 494 -24.54 7.83 -14.31
C SER A 494 -25.62 8.71 -13.63
N VAL A 495 -26.75 8.96 -14.31
CA VAL A 495 -27.96 9.60 -13.78
C VAL A 495 -28.89 8.52 -13.24
N ARG A 496 -28.87 8.28 -11.92
CA ARG A 496 -29.70 7.24 -11.29
C ARG A 496 -31.18 7.54 -11.45
N GLY A 497 -32.04 6.53 -11.45
CA GLY A 497 -33.49 6.71 -11.65
C GLY A 497 -33.95 6.68 -13.11
N TYR A 498 -33.03 6.86 -14.05
CA TYR A 498 -33.23 6.53 -15.47
C TYR A 498 -32.61 5.17 -15.76
N GLN A 499 -33.22 4.40 -16.67
CA GLN A 499 -32.70 3.09 -17.09
C GLN A 499 -31.28 3.24 -17.68
N ALA A 500 -30.46 2.19 -17.56
CA ALA A 500 -29.11 2.21 -18.12
C ALA A 500 -29.12 2.56 -19.62
N ASN A 501 -28.23 3.47 -20.01
CA ASN A 501 -28.04 3.95 -21.39
C ASN A 501 -29.27 4.62 -22.05
N SER A 502 -30.35 4.89 -21.32
CA SER A 502 -31.62 5.34 -21.92
C SER A 502 -31.69 6.82 -22.27
N LEU A 503 -30.77 7.63 -21.75
CA LEU A 503 -30.75 9.07 -21.98
C LEU A 503 -30.04 9.40 -23.29
N GLY A 504 -30.71 10.17 -24.15
CA GLY A 504 -30.15 10.72 -25.37
C GLY A 504 -31.16 10.72 -26.51
N ARG A 505 -30.68 10.96 -27.73
CA ARG A 505 -31.51 10.83 -28.91
C ARG A 505 -31.74 9.34 -29.21
N ARG A 506 -32.99 8.95 -29.44
CA ARG A 506 -33.34 7.58 -29.85
C ARG A 506 -32.96 7.32 -31.31
N ALA A 507 -32.76 6.06 -31.65
CA ALA A 507 -32.49 5.60 -33.00
C ALA A 507 -33.76 5.66 -33.86
N THR A 508 -33.62 5.48 -35.17
CA THR A 508 -34.75 5.31 -36.07
C THR A 508 -34.99 3.81 -36.28
N ASN A 509 -36.19 3.33 -35.96
CA ASN A 509 -36.54 1.91 -36.11
C ASN A 509 -36.28 1.39 -37.52
N ALA A 510 -35.92 0.11 -37.59
CA ALA A 510 -36.00 -0.65 -38.82
C ALA A 510 -37.41 -0.53 -39.44
N PRO A 511 -37.57 -0.56 -40.78
CA PRO A 511 -38.88 -0.42 -41.43
C PRO A 511 -39.99 -1.37 -40.92
N ASN A 512 -39.62 -2.53 -40.36
CA ASN A 512 -40.55 -3.54 -39.84
C ASN A 512 -40.49 -3.69 -38.31
N ASP A 513 -39.86 -2.75 -37.61
CA ASP A 513 -39.84 -2.71 -36.15
C ASP A 513 -40.86 -1.69 -35.63
N PHE A 514 -41.94 -2.21 -35.06
CA PHE A 514 -43.04 -1.43 -34.49
C PHE A 514 -42.88 -1.17 -32.98
N SER A 515 -41.74 -1.54 -32.40
CA SER A 515 -41.45 -1.30 -30.98
C SER A 515 -41.11 0.17 -30.70
N ALA A 516 -40.93 0.53 -29.43
CA ALA A 516 -40.47 1.87 -29.08
C ALA A 516 -38.99 2.02 -29.49
N PRO A 517 -38.57 3.13 -30.13
CA PRO A 517 -37.22 3.22 -30.67
C PRO A 517 -36.12 3.17 -29.62
N ASP A 518 -35.10 2.34 -29.83
CA ASP A 518 -34.03 2.17 -28.84
C ASP A 518 -33.15 3.41 -28.67
N PRO A 519 -32.49 3.59 -27.52
CA PRO A 519 -31.44 4.58 -27.34
C PRO A 519 -30.28 4.38 -28.34
N PHE A 520 -29.79 5.48 -28.93
CA PHE A 520 -28.67 5.44 -29.89
C PHE A 520 -27.35 5.94 -29.31
N GLY A 521 -27.40 6.65 -28.18
CA GLY A 521 -26.26 7.40 -27.64
C GLY A 521 -26.02 8.70 -28.41
N GLY A 522 -24.80 9.19 -28.37
CA GLY A 522 -24.41 10.40 -29.09
C GLY A 522 -22.95 10.79 -28.87
N ASN A 523 -22.57 11.91 -29.45
CA ASN A 523 -21.18 12.37 -29.52
C ASN A 523 -20.79 13.37 -28.43
N LEU A 524 -21.73 13.78 -27.56
CA LEU A 524 -21.47 14.68 -26.43
C LEU A 524 -22.16 14.19 -25.15
N LEU A 525 -21.39 13.80 -24.14
CA LEU A 525 -21.85 13.44 -22.81
C LEU A 525 -21.68 14.62 -21.85
N THR A 526 -22.71 14.90 -21.05
CA THR A 526 -22.61 15.83 -19.92
C THR A 526 -23.33 15.25 -18.71
N GLU A 527 -22.59 14.96 -17.65
CA GLU A 527 -23.13 14.47 -16.37
C GLU A 527 -22.52 15.22 -15.19
N GLY A 528 -23.35 15.40 -14.16
CA GLY A 528 -22.98 15.92 -12.86
C GLY A 528 -23.76 15.23 -11.75
N SER A 529 -23.15 15.07 -10.58
CA SER A 529 -23.82 14.57 -9.39
C SER A 529 -23.33 15.30 -8.16
N LEU A 530 -24.26 15.63 -7.27
CA LEU A 530 -23.99 16.13 -5.92
C LEU A 530 -24.46 15.07 -4.94
N GLU A 531 -23.57 14.57 -4.10
CA GLU A 531 -23.90 13.60 -3.05
C GLU A 531 -23.54 14.13 -1.67
N LEU A 532 -24.49 14.06 -0.73
CA LEU A 532 -24.23 14.26 0.69
C LEU A 532 -24.07 12.88 1.33
N ILE A 533 -22.83 12.48 1.57
CA ILE A 533 -22.49 11.26 2.30
C ILE A 533 -22.66 11.52 3.79
N PHE A 534 -23.37 10.62 4.48
CA PHE A 534 -23.66 10.72 5.90
C PHE A 534 -23.48 9.36 6.59
N PRO A 535 -23.38 9.31 7.93
CA PRO A 535 -23.21 8.05 8.66
C PRO A 535 -24.39 7.11 8.43
N THR A 536 -24.09 5.85 8.09
CA THR A 536 -25.12 4.82 7.93
C THR A 536 -25.91 4.69 9.24
N PRO A 537 -27.24 4.94 9.21
CA PRO A 537 -28.05 4.86 10.42
C PRO A 537 -28.16 3.39 10.84
N PHE A 538 -28.33 3.16 12.15
CA PHE A 538 -28.54 1.82 12.73
C PHE A 538 -27.37 0.83 12.62
N ALA A 539 -26.19 1.27 12.16
CA ALA A 539 -24.97 0.48 12.10
C ALA A 539 -23.90 1.06 13.05
N GLY A 540 -23.20 0.19 13.79
CA GLY A 540 -22.10 0.58 14.69
C GLY A 540 -20.82 0.91 13.92
N ASP A 541 -20.11 -0.11 13.45
CA ASP A 541 -18.97 0.08 12.55
C ASP A 541 -19.46 0.29 11.11
N THR A 542 -19.14 1.45 10.56
CA THR A 542 -19.58 1.88 9.23
C THR A 542 -18.42 2.03 8.24
N ARG A 543 -17.19 1.61 8.60
CA ARG A 543 -15.98 1.80 7.76
C ARG A 543 -16.04 1.13 6.39
N SER A 544 -16.86 0.09 6.24
CA SER A 544 -17.11 -0.64 5.00
C SER A 544 -18.41 -0.22 4.31
N MET A 545 -19.14 0.77 4.86
CA MET A 545 -20.45 1.19 4.40
C MET A 545 -20.46 2.66 4.01
N ARG A 546 -21.33 3.03 3.10
CA ARG A 546 -21.59 4.43 2.73
C ARG A 546 -23.05 4.62 2.39
N THR A 547 -23.68 5.55 3.08
CA THR A 547 -24.99 6.09 2.72
C THR A 547 -24.84 7.50 2.17
N ALA A 548 -25.60 7.85 1.14
CA ALA A 548 -25.60 9.20 0.59
C ALA A 548 -26.99 9.60 0.08
N PHE A 549 -27.36 10.86 0.30
CA PHE A 549 -28.39 11.50 -0.53
C PHE A 549 -27.72 12.02 -1.79
N PHE A 550 -28.39 11.94 -2.92
CA PHE A 550 -27.83 12.44 -4.18
C PHE A 550 -28.84 13.23 -5.00
N LEU A 551 -28.29 14.14 -5.81
CA LEU A 551 -28.95 14.84 -6.92
C LEU A 551 -28.09 14.62 -8.15
N ASP A 552 -28.61 13.89 -9.14
CA ASP A 552 -27.92 13.63 -10.40
C ASP A 552 -28.53 14.48 -11.51
N ALA A 553 -27.68 14.91 -12.44
CA ALA A 553 -28.05 15.66 -13.62
C ALA A 553 -27.25 15.14 -14.83
N GLY A 554 -27.89 14.92 -15.97
CA GLY A 554 -27.14 14.58 -17.17
C GLY A 554 -27.95 14.38 -18.42
N GLN A 555 -27.23 14.32 -19.54
CA GLN A 555 -27.76 14.02 -20.86
C GLN A 555 -26.62 13.60 -21.81
N VAL A 556 -26.98 12.81 -22.82
CA VAL A 556 -26.16 12.60 -24.02
C VAL A 556 -26.79 13.32 -25.20
N PHE A 557 -26.01 14.15 -25.86
CA PHE A 557 -26.38 14.90 -27.04
C PHE A 557 -25.81 14.24 -28.29
N ASP A 558 -26.57 14.33 -29.37
CA ASP A 558 -26.27 13.75 -30.67
C ASP A 558 -26.28 14.90 -31.67
N THR A 559 -25.17 15.65 -31.67
CA THR A 559 -25.08 16.96 -32.30
C THR A 559 -25.11 16.86 -33.83
N ASP A 560 -24.57 15.77 -34.37
CA ASP A 560 -24.56 15.42 -35.79
C ASP A 560 -25.97 15.22 -36.33
N ARG A 561 -26.82 14.66 -35.47
CA ARG A 561 -28.21 14.36 -35.74
C ARG A 561 -29.14 15.46 -35.16
N GLY A 562 -28.61 16.67 -34.94
CA GLY A 562 -29.38 17.87 -34.60
C GLY A 562 -29.85 17.96 -33.15
N PHE A 563 -29.56 16.98 -32.29
CA PHE A 563 -29.89 17.04 -30.86
C PHE A 563 -28.78 17.72 -30.07
N ARG A 564 -28.83 19.05 -30.06
CA ARG A 564 -27.79 19.93 -29.50
C ARG A 564 -27.98 20.18 -27.99
N PRO A 565 -26.91 20.61 -27.28
CA PRO A 565 -26.99 20.98 -25.86
C PRO A 565 -28.03 22.05 -25.56
N GLU A 566 -29.03 21.68 -24.78
CA GLU A 566 -30.07 22.58 -24.30
C GLU A 566 -30.41 22.26 -22.84
N LEU A 567 -30.50 23.27 -21.97
CA LEU A 567 -30.78 23.06 -20.54
C LEU A 567 -32.08 22.29 -20.29
N ARG A 568 -33.13 22.55 -21.10
CA ARG A 568 -34.42 21.83 -21.01
C ARG A 568 -34.33 20.35 -21.37
N ALA A 569 -33.25 19.92 -22.02
CA ALA A 569 -33.03 18.53 -22.41
C ALA A 569 -32.29 17.74 -21.32
N VAL A 570 -31.63 18.41 -20.36
CA VAL A 570 -30.96 17.76 -19.23
C VAL A 570 -31.98 17.08 -18.32
N ARG A 571 -31.69 15.85 -17.91
CA ARG A 571 -32.50 15.08 -16.96
C ARG A 571 -31.93 15.12 -15.57
N LEU A 572 -32.82 15.19 -14.59
CA LEU A 572 -32.54 15.37 -13.18
C LEU A 572 -33.18 14.23 -12.39
N SER A 573 -32.50 13.75 -11.37
CA SER A 573 -33.05 12.80 -10.41
C SER A 573 -32.50 13.06 -9.01
N ALA A 574 -33.25 12.68 -7.99
CA ALA A 574 -32.78 12.71 -6.61
C ALA A 574 -33.11 11.41 -5.89
N GLY A 575 -32.29 11.03 -4.92
CA GLY A 575 -32.47 9.76 -4.25
C GLY A 575 -31.53 9.49 -3.09
N ILE A 576 -31.54 8.24 -2.65
CA ILE A 576 -30.66 7.70 -1.61
C ILE A 576 -29.86 6.53 -2.16
N GLY A 577 -28.56 6.53 -1.90
CA GLY A 577 -27.62 5.48 -2.28
C GLY A 577 -27.06 4.78 -1.04
N PHE A 578 -26.82 3.48 -1.18
CA PHE A 578 -26.14 2.66 -0.18
C PHE A 578 -25.05 1.82 -0.84
N GLN A 579 -23.85 1.86 -0.30
CA GLN A 579 -22.74 1.01 -0.71
C GLN A 579 -22.20 0.23 0.48
N TRP A 580 -21.85 -1.03 0.26
CA TRP A 580 -21.30 -1.91 1.28
C TRP A 580 -20.19 -2.79 0.68
N ILE A 581 -18.99 -2.66 1.22
CA ILE A 581 -17.86 -3.52 0.89
C ILE A 581 -17.98 -4.78 1.75
N THR A 582 -18.32 -5.90 1.12
CA THR A 582 -18.44 -7.22 1.76
C THR A 582 -17.20 -8.07 1.52
N ALA A 583 -17.11 -9.22 2.20
CA ALA A 583 -16.06 -10.21 1.94
C ALA A 583 -16.10 -10.76 0.49
N VAL A 584 -17.26 -10.73 -0.17
CA VAL A 584 -17.44 -11.23 -1.54
C VAL A 584 -17.39 -10.13 -2.60
N GLY A 585 -17.24 -8.86 -2.21
CA GLY A 585 -17.11 -7.73 -3.11
C GLY A 585 -18.00 -6.54 -2.74
N PRO A 586 -17.88 -5.42 -3.49
CA PRO A 586 -18.71 -4.25 -3.29
C PRO A 586 -20.16 -4.53 -3.71
N LEU A 587 -21.09 -4.10 -2.86
CA LEU A 587 -22.52 -4.04 -3.13
C LEU A 587 -22.93 -2.59 -3.19
N ALA A 588 -23.78 -2.26 -4.15
CA ALA A 588 -24.24 -0.91 -4.37
C ALA A 588 -25.71 -0.90 -4.73
N PHE A 589 -26.47 -0.01 -4.09
CA PHE A 589 -27.91 0.14 -4.25
C PHE A 589 -28.24 1.62 -4.37
N SER A 590 -29.28 1.94 -5.13
CA SER A 590 -29.87 3.27 -5.15
C SER A 590 -31.37 3.22 -5.36
N LEU A 591 -32.07 4.08 -4.63
CA LEU A 591 -33.48 4.39 -4.83
C LEU A 591 -33.59 5.84 -5.30
N ALA A 592 -34.02 6.04 -6.53
CA ALA A 592 -33.97 7.32 -7.23
C ALA A 592 -35.32 7.69 -7.81
N LYS A 593 -35.70 8.96 -7.69
CA LYS A 593 -36.87 9.54 -8.33
C LYS A 593 -36.43 10.49 -9.45
N PRO A 594 -36.75 10.20 -10.72
CA PRO A 594 -36.70 11.18 -11.80
C PRO A 594 -37.53 12.43 -11.46
N LEU A 595 -36.97 13.62 -11.64
CA LEU A 595 -37.60 14.88 -11.27
C LEU A 595 -38.23 15.61 -12.46
N ASN A 596 -37.78 15.32 -13.68
CA ASN A 596 -38.22 15.98 -14.91
C ASN A 596 -38.23 15.04 -16.13
N ASP A 597 -38.63 13.78 -15.94
CA ASP A 597 -38.84 12.84 -17.03
C ASP A 597 -39.91 13.32 -18.02
N LYS A 598 -39.75 12.92 -19.28
CA LYS A 598 -40.62 13.27 -20.40
C LYS A 598 -41.16 12.01 -21.06
N PRO A 599 -42.25 12.12 -21.84
CA PRO A 599 -42.70 11.02 -22.69
C PRO A 599 -41.54 10.51 -23.55
N GLY A 600 -41.30 9.20 -23.49
CA GLY A 600 -40.17 8.56 -24.18
C GLY A 600 -38.88 8.48 -23.37
N ASP A 601 -38.83 8.87 -22.10
CA ASP A 601 -37.73 8.49 -21.20
C ASP A 601 -38.03 7.15 -20.53
N ASN A 602 -37.03 6.26 -20.44
CA ASN A 602 -37.17 5.03 -19.67
C ASN A 602 -36.64 5.24 -18.24
N THR A 603 -37.49 5.05 -17.24
CA THR A 603 -37.17 5.23 -15.83
C THR A 603 -36.96 3.90 -15.10
N GLN A 604 -36.13 3.91 -14.06
CA GLN A 604 -35.83 2.75 -13.22
C GLN A 604 -35.51 3.20 -11.79
N ILE A 605 -36.51 3.13 -10.91
CA ILE A 605 -36.44 3.70 -9.55
C ILE A 605 -35.42 2.97 -8.66
N PHE A 606 -35.40 1.63 -8.69
CA PHE A 606 -34.49 0.82 -7.89
C PHE A 606 -33.36 0.24 -8.75
N GLN A 607 -32.13 0.56 -8.38
CA GLN A 607 -30.94 0.13 -9.11
C GLN A 607 -29.91 -0.50 -8.19
N PHE A 608 -29.19 -1.50 -8.69
CA PHE A 608 -28.16 -2.18 -7.92
C PHE A 608 -27.04 -2.80 -8.76
N SER A 609 -25.88 -2.96 -8.14
CA SER A 609 -24.70 -3.67 -8.67
C SER A 609 -24.04 -4.50 -7.56
N LEU A 610 -23.62 -5.72 -7.88
CA LEU A 610 -22.90 -6.64 -6.98
C LEU A 610 -21.59 -7.08 -7.60
N GLY A 611 -20.50 -7.01 -6.84
CA GLY A 611 -19.23 -7.65 -7.19
C GLY A 611 -18.52 -7.05 -8.40
N GLN A 612 -19.08 -6.00 -9.00
CA GLN A 612 -18.43 -5.24 -10.06
C GLN A 612 -17.32 -4.40 -9.42
N THR A 613 -16.07 -4.78 -9.64
CA THR A 613 -14.93 -3.98 -9.21
C THR A 613 -14.89 -2.70 -10.04
N PHE A 614 -14.95 -1.54 -9.36
CA PHE A 614 -14.99 -0.19 -9.94
C PHE A 614 -13.73 0.19 -10.71
#